data_AF-A0A351E8J1-F1
#
_entry.id   AF-A0A351E8J1-F1
#
_cell.length_a   1.000
_cell.length_b   1.000
_cell.length_c   1.000
_cell.angle_alpha   90.00
_cell.angle_beta   90.00
_cell.angle_gamma   90.00
#
_symmetry.space_group_name_H-M   'P 1'
#
loop_
_entity.id
_entity.type
_entity.pdbx_description
1 polymer ?
#
loop_
_entity_poly.entity_id
_entity_poly.type
_entity_poly.pdbx_seq_one_letter_code
_entity_poly.pdbx_strand_id
1 'polypeptide(L)'
;MKNMADAIESFIIGQMLAASQNAVMVQRNELADRLSCAPSQISYVLSTRFTPDKGYLVESRRGSGGFIRIVRILPDEKEPEAEPTVDEVLDYWLKNRMLTAREHALLKYLMGILAVTEEDKRQVLRQAVKKMVEAK
;
A
#
# COMPACT_ATOMS: atom_id res chain seq x y z
N MET A 1 -15.90 -1.73 22.06
CA MET A 1 -16.09 -0.27 22.21
C MET A 1 -14.95 0.41 21.46
N LYS A 2 -15.24 1.29 20.50
CA LYS A 2 -14.19 2.07 19.82
C LYS A 2 -13.81 3.23 20.75
N ASN A 3 -12.57 3.30 21.19
CA ASN A 3 -12.10 4.41 22.01
C ASN A 3 -11.91 5.66 21.13
N MET A 4 -11.94 6.85 21.73
CA MET A 4 -11.70 8.11 21.02
C MET A 4 -10.35 8.09 20.26
N ALA A 5 -9.35 7.39 20.81
CA ALA A 5 -8.07 7.16 20.15
C ALA A 5 -8.21 6.41 18.80
N ASP A 6 -9.02 5.36 18.77
CA ASP A 6 -9.24 4.54 17.57
C ASP A 6 -10.06 5.32 16.52
N ALA A 7 -10.94 6.22 16.97
CA ALA A 7 -11.69 7.12 16.09
C ALA A 7 -10.77 8.15 15.41
N ILE A 8 -9.84 8.74 16.16
CA ILE A 8 -8.83 9.66 15.63
C ILE A 8 -7.91 8.94 14.63
N GLU A 9 -7.46 7.73 14.97
CA GLU A 9 -6.63 6.91 14.09
C GLU A 9 -7.34 6.56 12.78
N SER A 10 -8.57 6.03 12.85
CA SER A 10 -9.36 5.67 11.67
C SER A 10 -9.63 6.87 10.77
N PHE A 11 -9.84 8.05 11.35
CA PHE A 11 -10.07 9.28 10.60
C PHE A 11 -8.83 9.73 9.83
N ILE A 12 -7.65 9.70 10.46
CA ILE A 12 -6.38 10.06 9.83
C ILE A 12 -6.06 9.09 8.68
N ILE A 13 -6.17 7.78 8.93
CA ILE A 13 -5.93 6.74 7.93
C ILE A 13 -6.93 6.87 6.77
N GLY A 14 -8.22 7.08 7.07
CA GLY A 14 -9.25 7.26 6.05
C GLY A 14 -8.98 8.45 5.13
N GLN A 15 -8.47 9.57 5.67
CA GLN A 15 -8.08 10.72 4.84
C GLN A 15 -6.86 10.42 3.95
N MET A 16 -5.88 9.68 4.45
CA MET A 16 -4.71 9.26 3.66
C MET A 16 -5.15 8.36 2.48
N LEU A 17 -6.02 7.38 2.76
CA LEU A 17 -6.57 6.46 1.75
C LEU A 17 -7.44 7.19 0.72
N ALA A 18 -8.32 8.09 1.15
CA ALA A 18 -9.20 8.84 0.24
C ALA A 18 -8.44 9.77 -0.71
N ALA A 19 -7.28 10.29 -0.27
CA ALA A 19 -6.42 11.16 -1.08
C ALA A 19 -5.44 10.37 -1.97
N SER A 20 -5.38 9.04 -1.84
CA SER A 20 -4.30 8.20 -2.41
C SER A 20 -2.90 8.77 -2.11
N GLN A 21 -2.72 9.31 -0.90
CA GLN A 21 -1.49 9.99 -0.48
C GLN A 21 -0.93 9.35 0.79
N ASN A 22 0.38 9.11 0.78
CA ASN A 22 1.12 8.62 1.94
C ASN A 22 1.38 9.69 3.01
N ALA A 23 0.80 10.88 2.87
CA ALA A 23 0.94 11.97 3.81
C ALA A 23 -0.38 12.70 4.00
N VAL A 24 -0.64 13.15 5.22
CA VAL A 24 -1.74 14.04 5.53
C VAL A 24 -1.24 15.21 6.37
N MET A 25 -1.71 16.40 6.06
CA MET A 25 -1.42 17.61 6.80
C MET A 25 -2.70 18.10 7.46
N VAL A 26 -2.68 18.22 8.78
CA VAL A 26 -3.84 18.62 9.58
C VAL A 26 -3.46 19.68 10.61
N GLN A 27 -4.41 20.56 10.92
CA GLN A 27 -4.26 21.44 12.07
C GLN A 27 -4.80 20.75 13.32
N ARG A 28 -4.08 20.90 14.45
CA ARG A 28 -4.47 20.27 15.72
C ARG A 28 -5.86 20.72 16.19
N ASN A 29 -6.14 22.01 16.08
CA ASN A 29 -7.40 22.60 16.51
C ASN A 29 -8.55 22.13 15.62
N GLU A 30 -8.36 22.15 14.31
CA GLU A 30 -9.37 21.67 13.36
C GLU A 30 -9.69 20.19 13.55
N LEU A 31 -8.67 19.35 13.78
CA LEU A 31 -8.85 17.93 14.04
C LEU A 31 -9.59 17.70 15.37
N ALA A 32 -9.25 18.48 16.40
CA ALA A 32 -9.90 18.46 17.70
C ALA A 32 -11.39 18.85 17.60
N ASP A 33 -11.70 19.91 16.85
CA ASP A 33 -13.06 20.39 16.64
C ASP A 33 -13.91 19.38 15.85
N ARG A 34 -13.37 18.85 14.75
CA ARG A 34 -14.07 17.84 13.91
C ARG A 34 -14.41 16.57 14.68
N LEU A 35 -13.54 16.15 15.59
CA LEU A 35 -13.72 14.93 16.39
C LEU A 35 -14.31 15.23 17.78
N SER A 36 -14.70 16.48 18.05
CA SER A 36 -15.25 16.95 19.32
C SER A 36 -14.43 16.49 20.53
N CYS A 37 -13.10 16.65 20.44
CA CYS A 37 -12.15 16.22 21.46
C CYS A 37 -11.15 17.32 21.83
N ALA A 38 -10.45 17.17 22.95
CA ALA A 38 -9.44 18.15 23.37
C ALA A 38 -8.16 18.06 22.49
N PRO A 39 -7.46 19.18 22.22
CA PRO A 39 -6.19 19.17 21.48
C PRO A 39 -5.08 18.30 22.10
N SER A 40 -5.13 18.09 23.42
CA SER A 40 -4.25 17.17 24.14
C SER A 40 -4.47 15.72 23.73
N GLN A 41 -5.73 15.33 23.45
CA GLN A 41 -6.10 13.98 23.02
C GLN A 41 -5.48 13.66 21.66
N ILE A 42 -5.48 14.62 20.73
CA ILE A 42 -4.80 14.49 19.44
C ILE A 42 -3.31 14.22 19.64
N SER A 43 -2.67 14.99 20.52
CA SER A 43 -1.23 14.86 20.78
C SER A 43 -0.89 13.48 21.36
N TYR A 44 -1.73 12.98 22.26
CA TYR A 44 -1.60 11.64 22.85
C TYR A 44 -1.74 10.52 21.81
N VAL A 45 -2.71 10.62 20.89
CA VAL A 45 -2.91 9.60 19.84
C VAL A 45 -1.73 9.60 18.87
N LEU A 46 -1.26 10.78 18.46
CA LEU A 46 -0.11 10.88 17.56
C LEU A 46 1.15 10.26 18.17
N SER A 47 1.42 10.47 19.46
CA SER A 47 2.60 9.91 20.11
C SER A 47 2.52 8.42 20.41
N THR A 48 1.32 7.81 20.44
CA THR A 48 1.13 6.39 20.81
C THR A 48 0.74 5.49 19.64
N ARG A 49 0.06 6.02 18.62
CA ARG A 49 -0.42 5.27 17.45
C ARG A 49 0.40 5.55 16.19
N PHE A 50 0.91 6.77 16.03
CA PHE A 50 1.67 7.18 14.85
C PHE A 50 3.17 7.28 15.19
N THR A 51 3.75 6.16 15.60
CA THR A 51 5.18 6.06 15.93
C THR A 51 5.99 5.56 14.73
N PRO A 52 7.31 5.87 14.68
CA PRO A 52 8.20 5.29 13.67
C PRO A 52 8.18 3.76 13.65
N ASP A 53 8.05 3.10 14.81
CA ASP A 53 7.96 1.64 14.93
C ASP A 53 6.71 1.06 14.23
N LYS A 54 5.65 1.87 14.10
CA LYS A 54 4.42 1.53 13.37
C LYS A 54 4.44 2.04 11.93
N GLY A 55 5.55 2.63 11.49
CA GLY A 55 5.74 3.12 10.14
C GLY A 55 5.19 4.50 9.85
N TYR A 56 5.03 5.34 10.88
CA TYR A 56 4.57 6.72 10.70
C TYR A 56 5.62 7.72 11.20
N LEU A 57 5.83 8.77 10.41
CA LEU A 57 6.55 9.97 10.80
C LEU A 57 5.54 11.06 11.13
N VAL A 58 5.69 11.70 12.29
CA VAL A 58 4.89 12.86 12.66
C VAL A 58 5.80 14.08 12.79
N GLU A 59 5.59 15.07 11.93
CA GLU A 59 6.23 16.38 12.02
C GLU A 59 5.22 17.38 12.59
N SER A 60 5.68 18.26 13.48
CA SER A 60 4.83 19.33 14.01
C SER A 60 5.51 20.68 13.91
N ARG A 61 4.78 21.69 13.46
CA ARG A 61 5.25 23.08 13.44
C ARG A 61 4.42 23.90 14.41
N ARG A 62 5.08 24.64 15.31
CA ARG A 62 4.43 25.57 16.26
C ARG A 62 4.51 27.02 15.73
N GLY A 63 3.49 27.84 16.02
CA GLY A 63 3.39 29.25 15.58
C GLY A 63 2.03 29.59 14.97
N SER A 64 1.88 30.82 14.45
CA SER A 64 0.73 31.24 13.65
C SER A 64 0.67 30.39 12.37
N GLY A 65 -0.33 29.52 12.28
CA GLY A 65 -0.44 28.51 11.21
C GLY A 65 0.24 27.17 11.51
N GLY A 66 0.40 26.81 12.79
CA GLY A 66 0.94 25.52 13.19
C GLY A 66 0.14 24.34 12.61
N PHE A 67 0.85 23.36 12.07
CA PHE A 67 0.28 22.15 11.47
C PHE A 67 1.01 20.91 11.98
N ILE A 68 0.36 19.77 11.81
CA ILE A 68 0.88 18.44 12.04
C ILE A 68 0.87 17.73 10.70
N ARG A 69 2.03 17.23 10.28
CA ARG A 69 2.16 16.41 9.08
C ARG A 69 2.44 14.98 9.51
N ILE A 70 1.60 14.07 9.06
CA ILE A 70 1.71 12.64 9.35
C ILE A 70 2.04 11.97 8.02
N VAL A 71 3.16 11.26 7.97
CA VAL A 71 3.66 10.58 6.77
C VAL A 71 3.77 9.10 7.08
N ARG A 72 3.24 8.25 6.21
CA ARG A 72 3.46 6.81 6.28
C ARG A 72 4.79 6.50 5.58
N ILE A 73 5.75 6.00 6.35
CA ILE A 73 7.12 5.69 5.91
C ILE A 73 7.27 4.20 5.59
N LEU A 74 6.57 3.32 6.32
CA LEU A 74 6.58 1.92 5.95
C LEU A 74 5.82 1.78 4.63
N PRO A 75 6.44 1.22 3.57
CA PRO A 75 5.68 0.77 2.42
C PRO A 75 4.62 -0.18 2.96
N ASP A 76 3.40 0.01 2.46
CA ASP A 76 2.24 -0.78 2.82
C ASP A 76 2.64 -2.27 2.81
N GLU A 77 2.69 -2.93 3.97
CA GLU A 77 2.47 -4.37 3.99
C GLU A 77 1.00 -4.55 3.56
N LYS A 78 0.83 -4.61 2.24
CA LYS A 78 -0.39 -4.87 1.49
C LYS A 78 -1.34 -3.68 1.29
N GLU A 79 -0.95 -2.75 0.41
CA GLU A 79 -1.86 -2.53 -0.73
C GLU A 79 -1.96 -3.89 -1.44
N PRO A 80 -3.14 -4.37 -1.88
CA PRO A 80 -3.12 -5.40 -2.88
C PRO A 80 -2.42 -4.74 -4.08
N GLU A 81 -1.10 -4.91 -4.20
CA GLU A 81 -0.39 -4.74 -5.45
C GLU A 81 -1.31 -5.41 -6.44
N ALA A 82 -1.92 -4.61 -7.33
CA ALA A 82 -2.83 -5.12 -8.32
C ALA A 82 -2.14 -6.34 -8.91
N GLU A 83 -2.73 -7.52 -8.69
CA GLU A 83 -2.00 -8.77 -8.89
C GLU A 83 -1.34 -8.68 -10.27
N PRO A 84 0.00 -8.81 -10.36
CA PRO A 84 0.74 -8.39 -11.52
C PRO A 84 0.16 -9.06 -12.76
N THR A 85 -0.03 -8.27 -13.80
CA THR A 85 -0.53 -8.77 -15.08
C THR A 85 0.40 -9.85 -15.60
N VAL A 86 -0.13 -10.72 -16.46
CA VAL A 86 0.68 -11.77 -17.08
C VAL A 86 1.89 -11.19 -17.81
N ASP A 87 1.74 -10.04 -18.47
CA ASP A 87 2.83 -9.35 -19.15
C ASP A 87 3.93 -8.89 -18.19
N GLU A 88 3.57 -8.32 -17.03
CA GLU A 88 4.54 -7.89 -16.02
C GLU A 88 5.32 -9.08 -15.44
N VAL A 89 4.65 -10.21 -15.23
CA VAL A 89 5.28 -11.46 -14.78
C VAL A 89 6.28 -11.98 -15.83
N LEU A 90 5.90 -11.98 -17.10
CA LEU A 90 6.79 -12.42 -18.19
C LEU A 90 8.00 -11.49 -18.34
N ASP A 91 7.79 -10.19 -18.29
CA ASP A 91 8.88 -9.19 -18.35
C ASP A 91 9.84 -9.33 -17.16
N TYR A 92 9.31 -9.63 -15.97
CA TYR A 92 10.12 -9.92 -14.78
C TYR A 92 10.97 -11.18 -14.96
N TRP A 93 10.42 -12.27 -15.50
CA TRP A 93 11.19 -13.49 -15.75
C TRP A 93 12.27 -13.32 -16.81
N LEU A 94 12.03 -12.51 -17.85
CA LEU A 94 13.04 -12.16 -18.83
C LEU A 94 14.20 -11.37 -18.18
N LYS A 95 13.87 -10.34 -17.38
CA LYS A 95 14.88 -9.53 -16.67
C LYS A 95 15.75 -10.38 -15.74
N ASN A 96 15.16 -11.33 -15.04
CA ASN A 96 15.87 -12.21 -14.10
C ASN A 96 16.47 -13.47 -14.75
N ARG A 97 16.50 -13.54 -16.09
CA ARG A 97 17.08 -14.65 -16.86
C ARG A 97 16.44 -16.02 -16.58
N MET A 98 15.18 -16.03 -16.15
CA MET A 98 14.38 -17.26 -16.03
C MET A 98 13.78 -17.68 -17.37
N LEU A 99 13.61 -16.73 -18.30
CA LEU A 99 13.25 -16.97 -19.69
C LEU A 99 14.31 -16.40 -20.63
N THR A 100 14.48 -17.06 -21.76
CA THR A 100 15.15 -16.50 -22.94
C THR A 100 14.22 -15.53 -23.67
N ALA A 101 14.79 -14.64 -24.50
CA ALA A 101 14.01 -13.70 -25.30
C ALA A 101 13.01 -14.40 -26.24
N ARG A 102 13.35 -15.60 -26.74
CA ARG A 102 12.46 -16.40 -27.59
C ARG A 102 11.28 -16.97 -26.81
N GLU A 103 11.52 -17.47 -25.59
CA GLU A 103 10.45 -18.02 -24.74
C GLU A 103 9.50 -16.93 -24.24
N HIS A 104 10.05 -15.76 -23.87
CA HIS A 104 9.24 -14.59 -23.50
C HIS A 104 8.28 -14.20 -24.64
N ALA A 105 8.79 -14.04 -25.86
CA ALA A 105 7.96 -13.66 -27.00
C ALA A 105 6.86 -14.71 -27.27
N LEU A 106 7.21 -16.00 -27.26
CA LEU A 106 6.26 -17.08 -27.50
C LEU A 106 5.15 -17.12 -26.45
N LEU A 107 5.51 -17.00 -25.16
CA LEU A 107 4.55 -16.98 -24.06
C LEU A 107 3.66 -15.74 -24.13
N LYS A 108 4.21 -14.58 -24.46
CA LYS A 108 3.44 -13.34 -24.62
C LYS A 108 2.39 -13.46 -25.73
N TYR A 109 2.76 -13.98 -26.89
CA TYR A 109 1.81 -14.22 -27.98
C TYR A 109 0.75 -15.25 -27.61
N LEU A 110 1.16 -16.35 -26.97
CA LEU A 110 0.23 -17.40 -26.53
C LEU A 110 -0.79 -16.85 -25.52
N MET A 111 -0.35 -16.03 -24.56
CA MET A 111 -1.22 -15.37 -23.57
C MET A 111 -2.13 -14.30 -24.19
N GLY A 112 -1.74 -13.70 -25.32
CA GLY A 112 -2.58 -12.79 -26.09
C GLY A 112 -3.66 -13.49 -26.93
N ILE A 113 -3.41 -14.72 -27.36
CA ILE A 113 -4.38 -15.53 -28.15
C ILE A 113 -5.37 -16.27 -27.24
N LEU A 114 -4.93 -16.63 -26.03
CA LEU A 114 -5.78 -17.29 -25.05
C LEU A 114 -6.95 -16.38 -24.64
N ALA A 115 -8.16 -16.75 -25.09
CA ALA A 115 -9.42 -16.11 -24.75
C ALA A 115 -9.89 -16.50 -23.33
N VAL A 116 -9.03 -16.26 -22.34
CA VAL A 116 -9.24 -16.63 -20.93
C VAL A 116 -8.99 -15.41 -20.04
N THR A 117 -9.55 -15.40 -18.84
CA THR A 117 -9.39 -14.27 -17.91
C THR A 117 -7.92 -14.12 -17.47
N GLU A 118 -7.52 -12.92 -17.06
CA GLU A 118 -6.18 -12.70 -16.51
C GLU A 118 -5.91 -13.54 -15.25
N GLU A 119 -6.94 -13.85 -14.47
CA GLU A 119 -6.83 -14.73 -13.31
C GLU A 119 -6.50 -16.17 -13.70
N ASP A 120 -7.17 -16.70 -14.72
CA ASP A 120 -6.90 -18.05 -15.23
C ASP A 120 -5.51 -18.16 -15.87
N LYS A 121 -5.08 -17.15 -16.63
CA LYS A 121 -3.73 -17.11 -17.21
C LYS A 121 -2.65 -17.13 -16.10
N ARG A 122 -2.87 -16.38 -15.01
CA ARG A 122 -1.97 -16.38 -13.84
C ARG A 122 -1.96 -17.73 -13.12
N GLN A 123 -3.10 -18.40 -13.00
CA GLN A 123 -3.17 -19.76 -12.45
C GLN A 123 -2.35 -20.75 -13.28
N VAL A 124 -2.47 -20.70 -14.61
CA VAL A 124 -1.68 -21.55 -15.52
C VAL A 124 -0.18 -21.31 -15.34
N LEU A 125 0.25 -20.05 -15.27
CA LEU A 125 1.66 -19.71 -15.04
C LEU A 125 2.16 -20.19 -13.67
N ARG A 126 1.38 -20.00 -12.59
CA ARG A 126 1.71 -20.50 -11.25
C ARG A 126 1.86 -22.02 -11.23
N GLN A 127 0.96 -22.74 -11.89
CA GLN A 127 1.05 -24.20 -12.00
C GLN A 127 2.27 -24.66 -12.82
N ALA A 128 2.58 -23.97 -13.91
CA ALA A 128 3.76 -24.28 -14.74
C ALA A 128 5.06 -24.13 -13.92
N VAL A 129 5.22 -23.02 -13.20
CA VAL A 129 6.38 -22.79 -12.32
C VAL A 129 6.45 -23.85 -11.23
N LYS A 130 5.33 -24.17 -10.57
CA LYS A 130 5.29 -25.21 -9.53
C LYS A 130 5.79 -26.56 -10.07
N LYS A 131 5.31 -26.97 -11.24
CA LYS A 131 5.77 -28.21 -11.90
C LYS A 131 7.25 -28.16 -12.28
N MET A 132 7.77 -27.01 -12.73
CA MET A 132 9.19 -26.85 -13.05
C MET A 132 10.09 -26.94 -11.81
N VAL A 133 9.62 -26.49 -10.65
CA VAL A 133 10.34 -26.60 -9.38
C VAL A 133 10.27 -28.02 -8.82
N GLU A 134 9.12 -28.69 -8.93
CA GLU A 134 8.92 -30.08 -8.48
C GLU A 134 9.59 -31.11 -9.41
N ALA A 135 9.91 -30.75 -10.65
CA ALA A 135 10.61 -31.60 -11.60
C ALA A 135 12.15 -31.56 -11.48
N LYS A 136 12.68 -30.86 -10.46
CA LYS A 136 14.09 -30.90 -10.06
C LYS A 136 14.30 -31.86 -8.90
#